data_AF-A0A1F7F650-F1
#
_entry.id   AF-A0A1F7F650-F1
#
_cell.length_a   1.000
_cell.length_b   1.000
_cell.length_c   1.000
_cell.angle_alpha   90.00
_cell.angle_beta   90.00
_cell.angle_gamma   90.00
#
_symmetry.space_group_name_H-M   'P 1'
#
loop_
_entity.id
_entity.type
_entity.pdbx_description
1 polymer ?
#
loop_
_entity_poly.entity_id
_entity_poly.type
_entity_poly.pdbx_seq_one_letter_code
_entity_poly.pdbx_strand_id
1 'polypeptide(L)'
;MCHRDFTNSKSNEVAIYRDRIEIFNPGQFPFDYSPEDFIKGTEPSIPRNPLIAETLYRSEDIEKWGFGLWRISEGCKAAEVKVAFDKIKSGFMVIFYRPDITTSQTERNKGIITDSGKSSKVGLVEGLVENQKKMLELMTKNPNISKKELSENIGISTTAIDKNIMHLKKKSLLRRIGPDKGGHWLVYQSTS
;
A
#
# COMPACT_ATOMS: atom_id res chain seq x y z
N MET A 1 -1.80 -13.14 -11.78
CA MET A 1 -2.02 -13.60 -13.19
C MET A 1 -0.85 -13.26 -14.10
N CYS A 2 -0.32 -12.02 -14.09
CA CYS A 2 0.81 -11.59 -14.93
C CYS A 2 2.05 -12.49 -14.86
N HIS A 3 2.28 -13.11 -13.70
CA HIS A 3 3.43 -13.99 -13.44
C HIS A 3 3.10 -15.49 -13.44
N ARG A 4 1.82 -15.86 -13.62
CA ARG A 4 1.40 -17.28 -13.61
C ARG A 4 2.08 -18.02 -14.76
N ASP A 5 2.56 -19.23 -14.48
CA ASP A 5 2.91 -20.17 -15.54
C ASP A 5 1.66 -20.88 -16.07
N PHE A 6 1.19 -20.48 -17.25
CA PHE A 6 0.02 -21.08 -17.90
C PHE A 6 0.34 -22.40 -18.64
N THR A 7 1.61 -22.79 -18.75
CA THR A 7 1.98 -24.13 -19.24
C THR A 7 1.78 -25.20 -18.17
N ASN A 8 1.75 -24.78 -16.91
CA ASN A 8 1.43 -25.64 -15.78
C ASN A 8 -0.09 -25.77 -15.63
N SER A 9 -0.60 -27.00 -15.64
CA SER A 9 -2.03 -27.29 -15.50
C SER A 9 -2.56 -27.02 -14.08
N LYS A 10 -1.68 -26.83 -13.09
CA LYS A 10 -2.08 -26.46 -11.74
C LYS A 10 -2.67 -25.04 -11.70
N SER A 11 -3.66 -24.88 -10.85
CA SER A 11 -4.27 -23.58 -10.55
C SER A 11 -3.47 -22.86 -9.46
N ASN A 12 -3.79 -21.58 -9.26
CA ASN A 12 -3.39 -20.92 -8.02
C ASN A 12 -4.13 -21.58 -6.86
N GLU A 13 -3.44 -21.78 -5.75
CA GLU A 13 -4.01 -22.40 -4.56
C GLU A 13 -4.04 -21.38 -3.43
N VAL A 14 -5.13 -21.39 -2.66
CA VAL A 14 -5.25 -20.60 -1.44
C VAL A 14 -5.54 -21.58 -0.31
N ALA A 15 -4.62 -21.71 0.62
CA ALA A 15 -4.78 -22.54 1.80
C ALA A 15 -4.98 -21.64 3.04
N ILE A 16 -6.05 -21.90 3.78
CA ILE A 16 -6.42 -21.13 4.97
C ILE A 16 -6.19 -22.03 6.18
N TYR A 17 -5.27 -21.61 7.05
CA TYR A 17 -4.98 -22.25 8.32
C TYR A 17 -5.50 -21.38 9.47
N ARG A 18 -5.44 -21.92 10.68
CA ARG A 18 -5.82 -21.19 11.89
C ARG A 18 -4.97 -19.93 12.07
N ASP A 19 -3.68 -20.06 11.84
CA ASP A 19 -2.63 -19.09 12.13
C ASP A 19 -2.13 -18.34 10.89
N ARG A 20 -2.50 -18.74 9.67
CA ARG A 20 -2.02 -18.10 8.43
C ARG A 20 -2.87 -18.38 7.20
N ILE A 21 -2.69 -17.57 6.16
CA ILE A 21 -3.17 -17.80 4.81
C ILE A 21 -1.96 -17.96 3.90
N GLU A 22 -1.94 -19.03 3.10
CA GLU A 22 -0.92 -19.28 2.09
C GLU A 22 -1.55 -19.12 0.70
N ILE A 23 -0.94 -18.28 -0.14
CA ILE A 23 -1.32 -18.11 -1.54
C ILE A 23 -0.17 -18.65 -2.40
N PHE A 24 -0.42 -19.73 -3.12
CA PHE A 24 0.54 -20.39 -3.99
C PHE A 24 0.24 -20.09 -5.47
N ASN A 25 1.30 -19.71 -6.20
CA ASN A 25 1.28 -19.54 -7.64
C ASN A 25 2.24 -20.56 -8.28
N PRO A 26 1.75 -21.41 -9.20
CA PRO A 26 2.61 -22.33 -9.92
C PRO A 26 3.50 -21.60 -10.91
N GLY A 27 4.75 -22.06 -11.01
CA GLY A 27 5.76 -21.47 -11.87
C GLY A 27 6.87 -20.80 -11.07
N GLN A 28 8.11 -21.01 -11.52
CA GLN A 28 9.27 -20.52 -10.81
C GLN A 28 9.35 -19.00 -10.83
N PHE A 29 9.83 -18.45 -9.71
CA PHE A 29 10.27 -17.06 -9.60
C PHE A 29 11.41 -16.79 -10.61
N PRO A 30 11.59 -15.55 -11.10
CA PRO A 30 12.68 -15.23 -12.03
C PRO A 30 14.05 -15.73 -11.52
N PHE A 31 14.82 -16.34 -12.43
CA PHE A 31 16.14 -16.89 -12.14
C PHE A 31 17.08 -15.78 -11.66
N ASP A 32 17.94 -16.07 -10.69
CA ASP A 32 18.84 -15.13 -10.00
C ASP A 32 18.19 -13.98 -9.21
N TYR A 33 16.86 -13.89 -9.17
CA TYR A 33 16.18 -12.88 -8.36
C TYR A 33 15.65 -13.44 -7.04
N SER A 34 15.61 -12.58 -6.03
CA SER A 34 14.94 -12.80 -4.75
C SER A 34 13.70 -11.90 -4.61
N PRO A 35 12.70 -12.29 -3.81
CA PRO A 35 11.58 -11.41 -3.49
C PRO A 35 12.03 -10.04 -2.93
N GLU A 36 13.11 -10.03 -2.16
CA GLU A 36 13.67 -8.84 -1.53
C GLU A 36 14.10 -7.76 -2.54
N ASP A 37 14.55 -8.15 -3.74
CA ASP A 37 14.97 -7.21 -4.79
C ASP A 37 13.80 -6.36 -5.30
N PHE A 38 12.62 -6.97 -5.41
CA PHE A 38 11.39 -6.26 -5.80
C PHE A 38 10.76 -5.50 -4.63
N ILE A 39 10.89 -6.02 -3.41
CA ILE A 39 10.39 -5.33 -2.20
C ILE A 39 11.19 -4.05 -1.95
N LYS A 40 12.51 -4.05 -2.17
CA LYS A 40 13.32 -2.82 -2.04
C LYS A 40 13.09 -1.82 -3.17
N GLY A 41 12.40 -2.23 -4.24
CA GLY A 41 12.16 -1.42 -5.42
C GLY A 41 13.41 -1.20 -6.27
N THR A 42 14.42 -2.07 -6.14
CA THR A 42 15.63 -2.01 -6.97
C THR A 42 15.41 -2.61 -8.35
N GLU A 43 14.42 -3.49 -8.50
CA GLU A 43 14.12 -4.19 -9.74
C GLU A 43 12.73 -3.84 -10.30
N PRO A 44 12.58 -3.66 -11.63
CA PRO A 44 11.28 -3.48 -12.28
C PRO A 44 10.49 -4.79 -12.37
N SER A 45 9.18 -4.73 -12.63
CA SER A 45 8.37 -5.93 -12.87
C SER A 45 8.91 -6.77 -14.03
N ILE A 46 9.03 -8.08 -13.85
CA ILE A 46 9.35 -9.04 -14.91
C ILE A 46 8.13 -9.95 -15.12
N PRO A 47 7.12 -9.53 -15.92
CA PRO A 47 5.94 -10.34 -16.17
C PRO A 47 6.25 -11.50 -17.12
N ARG A 48 5.88 -12.72 -16.72
CA ARG A 48 5.95 -13.91 -17.59
C ARG A 48 4.97 -13.81 -18.76
N ASN A 49 3.85 -13.12 -18.56
CA ASN A 49 2.81 -12.91 -19.56
C ASN A 49 2.64 -11.42 -19.86
N PRO A 50 3.50 -10.82 -20.72
CA PRO A 50 3.47 -9.39 -21.01
C PRO A 50 2.13 -8.91 -21.57
N LEU A 51 1.48 -9.70 -22.43
CA LEU A 51 0.17 -9.33 -23.00
C LEU A 51 -0.92 -9.25 -21.92
N ILE A 52 -0.94 -10.20 -20.98
CA ILE A 52 -1.88 -10.18 -19.84
C ILE A 52 -1.59 -8.97 -18.95
N ALA A 53 -0.31 -8.70 -18.67
CA ALA A 53 0.09 -7.54 -17.89
C ALA A 53 -0.32 -6.23 -18.57
N GLU A 54 -0.15 -6.13 -19.89
CA GLU A 54 -0.56 -4.97 -20.67
C GLU A 54 -2.08 -4.79 -20.68
N THR A 55 -2.85 -5.87 -20.87
CA THR A 55 -4.32 -5.81 -20.79
C THR A 55 -4.77 -5.32 -19.41
N LEU A 56 -4.24 -5.91 -18.34
CA LEU A 56 -4.57 -5.51 -16.96
C LEU A 56 -4.14 -4.08 -16.63
N TYR A 57 -3.05 -3.61 -17.23
CA TYR A 57 -2.62 -2.23 -17.09
C TYR A 57 -3.58 -1.27 -17.78
N ARG A 58 -4.02 -1.62 -19.00
CA ARG A 58 -4.99 -0.83 -19.78
C ARG A 58 -6.39 -0.83 -19.17
N SER A 59 -6.76 -1.87 -18.42
CA SER A 59 -8.00 -1.93 -17.64
C SER A 59 -7.88 -1.31 -16.25
N GLU A 60 -6.73 -0.72 -15.90
CA GLU A 60 -6.45 -0.12 -14.60
C GLU A 60 -6.48 -1.11 -13.41
N ASP A 61 -6.52 -2.42 -13.67
CA ASP A 61 -6.46 -3.46 -12.65
C ASP A 61 -5.06 -3.56 -12.01
N ILE A 62 -4.02 -3.19 -12.76
CA ILE A 62 -2.64 -3.14 -12.27
C ILE A 62 -1.93 -1.87 -12.71
N GLU A 63 -0.87 -1.52 -11.99
CA GLU A 63 0.03 -0.45 -12.38
C GLU A 63 1.23 -0.96 -13.18
N LYS A 64 1.78 -0.09 -14.05
CA LYS A 64 2.94 -0.41 -14.90
C LYS A 64 4.22 -0.72 -14.12
N TRP A 65 4.34 -0.22 -12.89
CA TRP A 65 5.63 -0.07 -12.22
C TRP A 65 6.10 -1.28 -11.39
N GLY A 66 5.33 -2.37 -11.31
CA GLY A 66 5.84 -3.61 -10.69
C GLY A 66 5.94 -3.63 -9.17
N PHE A 67 5.33 -2.68 -8.47
CA PHE A 67 5.46 -2.56 -7.01
C PHE A 67 4.61 -3.54 -6.19
N GLY A 68 4.16 -4.66 -6.79
CA GLY A 68 3.24 -5.59 -6.14
C GLY A 68 3.77 -6.13 -4.80
N LEU A 69 5.00 -6.67 -4.80
CA LEU A 69 5.62 -7.23 -3.60
C LEU A 69 5.91 -6.16 -2.54
N TRP A 70 6.40 -4.98 -2.95
CA TRP A 70 6.60 -3.84 -2.05
C TRP A 70 5.29 -3.41 -1.37
N ARG A 71 4.18 -3.30 -2.12
CA ARG A 71 2.87 -2.92 -1.56
C ARG A 71 2.35 -3.92 -0.56
N ILE A 72 2.47 -5.21 -0.88
CA ILE A 72 2.08 -6.27 0.03
C ILE A 72 2.90 -6.16 1.31
N SER A 73 4.22 -5.99 1.20
CA SER A 73 5.12 -5.83 2.35
C SER A 73 4.75 -4.61 3.21
N GLU A 74 4.60 -3.42 2.62
CA GLU A 74 4.28 -2.21 3.38
C GLU A 74 2.86 -2.22 3.94
N GLY A 75 1.89 -2.75 3.20
CA GLY A 75 0.51 -2.92 3.68
C GLY A 75 0.44 -3.86 4.88
N CYS A 76 1.13 -4.99 4.83
CA CYS A 76 1.19 -5.93 5.95
C CYS A 76 1.89 -5.31 7.15
N LYS A 77 3.01 -4.61 6.94
CA LYS A 77 3.73 -3.88 7.99
C LYS A 77 2.86 -2.81 8.66
N ALA A 78 2.08 -2.06 7.89
CA ALA A 78 1.16 -1.05 8.42
C ALA A 78 0.00 -1.66 9.22
N ALA A 79 -0.43 -2.87 8.87
CA ALA A 79 -1.47 -3.62 9.54
C ALA A 79 -0.94 -4.51 10.69
N GLU A 80 0.36 -4.45 11.00
CA GLU A 80 1.03 -5.33 11.97
C GLU A 80 0.83 -6.84 11.67
N VAL A 81 0.65 -7.15 10.37
CA VAL A 81 0.56 -8.51 9.84
C VAL A 81 1.94 -8.94 9.38
N LYS A 82 2.44 -10.06 9.90
CA LYS A 82 3.67 -10.66 9.37
C LYS A 82 3.37 -11.28 8.01
N VAL A 83 4.24 -11.03 7.03
CA VAL A 83 4.16 -11.63 5.68
C VAL A 83 5.50 -12.26 5.30
N ALA A 84 5.47 -13.39 4.60
CA ALA A 84 6.64 -14.05 4.02
C ALA A 84 6.45 -14.35 2.53
N PHE A 85 7.56 -14.44 1.80
CA PHE A 85 7.60 -14.67 0.36
C PHE A 85 8.58 -15.80 0.07
N ASP A 86 8.08 -16.99 -0.23
CA ASP A 86 8.90 -18.18 -0.36
C ASP A 86 9.01 -18.64 -1.81
N LYS A 87 10.25 -18.86 -2.25
CA LYS A 87 10.57 -19.54 -3.50
C LYS A 87 10.65 -21.04 -3.23
N ILE A 88 9.68 -21.80 -3.71
CA ILE A 88 9.68 -23.26 -3.62
C ILE A 88 9.90 -23.88 -5.00
N LYS A 89 10.34 -25.14 -5.05
CA LYS A 89 10.68 -25.80 -6.33
C LYS A 89 9.52 -25.80 -7.34
N SER A 90 8.29 -25.89 -6.83
CA SER A 90 7.05 -25.92 -7.62
C SER A 90 6.51 -24.54 -7.98
N GLY A 91 6.99 -23.46 -7.34
CA GLY A 91 6.52 -22.12 -7.63
C GLY A 91 6.79 -21.09 -6.54
N PHE A 92 5.89 -20.13 -6.40
CA PHE A 92 6.04 -19.00 -5.49
C PHE A 92 4.90 -18.95 -4.49
N MET A 93 5.22 -18.71 -3.22
CA MET A 93 4.25 -18.68 -2.14
C MET A 93 4.31 -17.34 -1.39
N VAL A 94 3.13 -16.79 -1.09
CA VAL A 94 2.97 -15.63 -0.21
C VAL A 94 2.20 -16.08 1.04
N ILE A 95 2.76 -15.82 2.22
CA ILE A 95 2.22 -16.31 3.49
C ILE A 95 1.88 -15.12 4.37
N PHE A 96 0.60 -14.98 4.74
CA PHE A 96 0.11 -13.97 5.66
C PHE A 96 -0.18 -14.61 7.02
N TYR A 97 0.51 -14.18 8.08
CA TYR A 97 0.30 -14.72 9.42
C TYR A 97 -0.77 -13.93 10.16
N ARG A 98 -1.67 -14.63 10.82
CA ARG A 98 -2.69 -14.05 11.68
C ARG A 98 -2.00 -13.41 12.90
N PRO A 99 -2.32 -12.15 13.26
CA PRO A 99 -1.87 -11.56 14.51
C PRO A 99 -2.42 -12.33 15.72
N ASP A 100 -1.60 -12.53 16.75
CA ASP A 100 -2.06 -13.13 18.01
C ASP A 100 -3.06 -12.18 18.70
N ILE A 101 -4.26 -12.67 19.04
CA ILE A 101 -5.33 -11.88 19.68
C ILE A 101 -5.04 -11.58 21.16
N THR A 102 -3.87 -11.97 21.68
CA THR A 102 -3.47 -11.68 23.05
C THR A 102 -2.89 -10.27 23.14
N THR A 103 -3.61 -9.37 23.83
CA THR A 103 -3.16 -8.06 24.36
C THR A 103 -3.50 -6.80 23.54
N SER A 104 -4.78 -6.47 23.39
CA SER A 104 -5.20 -5.11 22.96
C SER A 104 -6.47 -4.57 23.65
N GLN A 105 -6.76 -5.02 24.88
CA GLN A 105 -7.93 -4.52 25.64
C GLN A 105 -7.64 -3.44 26.69
N THR A 106 -6.39 -3.01 26.91
CA THR A 106 -6.08 -2.17 28.08
C THR A 106 -6.07 -0.64 27.85
N GLU A 107 -6.10 -0.14 26.61
CA GLU A 107 -5.87 1.31 26.36
C GLU A 107 -7.10 2.15 25.95
N ARG A 108 -8.32 1.60 26.00
CA ARG A 108 -9.52 2.35 25.54
C ARG A 108 -10.25 3.20 26.61
N ASN A 109 -9.72 3.32 27.83
CA ASN A 109 -10.35 4.12 28.89
C ASN A 109 -9.42 5.21 29.46
N LYS A 110 -9.17 6.27 28.69
CA LYS A 110 -8.72 7.61 29.13
C LYS A 110 -8.75 8.53 27.89
N GLY A 111 -9.50 9.60 27.76
CA GLY A 111 -10.58 10.20 28.51
C GLY A 111 -11.03 11.47 27.75
N ILE A 112 -12.30 11.84 27.92
CA ILE A 112 -12.84 13.22 28.02
C ILE A 112 -12.94 14.06 26.73
N ILE A 113 -14.16 14.04 26.16
CA ILE A 113 -15.10 15.17 25.92
C ILE A 113 -14.49 16.54 25.53
N THR A 114 -14.80 17.01 24.31
CA THR A 114 -15.51 18.29 24.06
C THR A 114 -16.30 18.24 22.75
N ASP A 115 -17.35 19.05 22.75
CA ASP A 115 -18.58 19.07 21.96
C ASP A 115 -18.46 19.70 20.55
N SER A 116 -19.49 19.44 19.73
CA SER A 116 -20.02 20.23 18.59
C SER A 116 -19.77 19.76 17.15
N GLY A 117 -20.85 19.30 16.50
CA GLY A 117 -21.20 19.79 15.15
C GLY A 117 -21.09 18.83 13.95
N LYS A 118 -22.18 18.10 13.65
CA LYS A 118 -22.70 17.64 12.33
C LYS A 118 -21.80 17.85 11.08
N SER A 119 -21.43 16.76 10.38
CA SER A 119 -22.23 16.15 9.29
C SER A 119 -21.37 15.30 8.34
N SER A 120 -22.01 14.23 7.86
CA SER A 120 -21.78 13.51 6.60
C SER A 120 -20.63 12.50 6.51
N LYS A 121 -21.08 11.24 6.40
CA LYS A 121 -20.35 9.98 6.21
C LYS A 121 -19.55 9.96 4.90
N VAL A 122 -18.25 9.69 4.99
CA VAL A 122 -17.53 8.75 4.10
C VAL A 122 -16.50 8.05 4.98
N GLY A 123 -16.51 6.71 4.98
CA GLY A 123 -15.71 5.84 5.84
C GLY A 123 -14.22 5.89 5.51
N LEU A 124 -13.58 7.00 5.84
CA LEU A 124 -12.15 7.20 5.70
C LEU A 124 -11.59 7.42 7.11
N VAL A 125 -10.93 6.36 7.57
CA VAL A 125 -9.80 6.43 8.50
C VAL A 125 -10.14 6.44 9.99
N GLU A 126 -10.09 5.26 10.60
CA GLU A 126 -9.73 5.12 12.02
C GLU A 126 -8.21 5.42 12.16
N GLY A 127 -7.85 6.65 12.55
CA GLY A 127 -6.47 6.97 13.00
C GLY A 127 -5.61 7.94 12.18
N LEU A 128 -6.17 8.82 11.33
CA LEU A 128 -5.45 10.02 10.83
C LEU A 128 -5.93 11.27 11.55
N VAL A 129 -4.99 12.17 11.84
CA VAL A 129 -5.25 13.48 12.45
C VAL A 129 -5.96 14.37 11.43
N GLU A 130 -6.87 15.24 11.87
CA GLU A 130 -7.69 16.14 11.04
C GLU A 130 -6.90 16.89 9.94
N ASN A 131 -5.69 17.35 10.27
CA ASN A 131 -4.81 18.03 9.33
C ASN A 131 -4.34 17.13 8.17
N GLN A 132 -4.14 15.84 8.40
CA GLN A 132 -3.72 14.88 7.38
C GLN A 132 -4.85 14.62 6.37
N LYS A 133 -6.11 14.58 6.83
CA LYS A 133 -7.29 14.47 5.95
C LYS A 133 -7.39 15.69 5.04
N LYS A 134 -7.29 16.90 5.60
CA LYS A 134 -7.27 18.16 4.84
C LYS A 134 -6.13 18.23 3.82
N MET A 135 -4.94 17.74 4.17
CA MET A 135 -3.82 17.64 3.21
C MET A 135 -4.17 16.75 2.02
N LEU A 136 -4.71 15.56 2.26
CA LEU A 136 -5.08 14.62 1.20
C LEU A 136 -6.18 15.20 0.30
N GLU A 137 -7.18 15.88 0.87
CA GLU A 137 -8.21 16.57 0.09
C GLU A 137 -7.63 17.67 -0.81
N LEU A 138 -6.76 18.52 -0.27
CA LEU A 138 -6.13 19.60 -1.03
C LEU A 138 -5.22 19.06 -2.15
N MET A 139 -4.46 17.99 -1.86
CA MET A 139 -3.60 17.33 -2.85
C MET A 139 -4.41 16.59 -3.93
N THR A 140 -5.61 16.10 -3.59
CA THR A 140 -6.53 15.49 -4.56
C THR A 140 -7.13 16.55 -5.47
N LYS A 141 -7.51 17.72 -4.93
CA LYS A 141 -8.06 18.85 -5.70
C LYS A 141 -7.02 19.56 -6.57
N ASN A 142 -5.80 19.69 -6.07
CA ASN A 142 -4.68 20.28 -6.78
C ASN A 142 -3.41 19.42 -6.61
N PRO A 143 -3.15 18.49 -7.55
CA PRO A 143 -1.95 17.65 -7.51
C PRO A 143 -0.64 18.43 -7.53
N ASN A 144 -0.62 19.66 -8.06
CA ASN A 144 0.59 20.49 -8.14
C ASN A 144 0.82 21.37 -6.91
N ILE A 145 -0.03 21.25 -5.88
CA ILE A 145 0.05 22.10 -4.68
C ILE A 145 1.43 22.01 -4.02
N SER A 146 2.01 23.16 -3.76
CA SER A 146 3.30 23.27 -3.12
C SER A 146 3.20 23.06 -1.60
N LYS A 147 4.34 22.73 -0.97
CA LYS A 147 4.43 22.64 0.49
C LYS A 147 4.08 23.96 1.19
N LYS A 148 4.39 25.09 0.54
CA LYS A 148 4.09 26.43 1.05
C LYS A 148 2.58 26.69 1.03
N GLU A 149 1.90 26.39 -0.07
CA GLU A 149 0.44 26.54 -0.17
C GLU A 149 -0.30 25.62 0.81
N LEU A 150 0.19 24.40 1.04
CA LEU A 150 -0.36 23.50 2.06
C LEU A 150 -0.21 24.07 3.48
N SER A 151 0.94 24.70 3.77
CA SER A 151 1.20 25.36 5.04
C SER A 151 0.24 26.53 5.27
N GLU A 152 0.03 27.37 4.24
CA GLU A 152 -0.87 28.53 4.29
C GLU A 152 -2.35 28.13 4.40
N ASN A 153 -2.79 27.12 3.65
CA ASN A 153 -4.19 26.67 3.68
C ASN A 153 -4.57 25.95 4.98
N ILE A 154 -3.62 25.25 5.61
CA ILE A 154 -3.88 24.44 6.82
C ILE A 154 -3.51 25.22 8.09
N GLY A 155 -2.70 26.27 7.98
CA GLY A 155 -2.30 27.11 9.11
C GLY A 155 -1.27 26.45 10.02
N ILE A 156 -0.43 25.54 9.48
CA ILE A 156 0.64 24.88 10.23
C ILE A 156 2.00 25.11 9.57
N SER A 157 3.09 24.99 10.33
CA SER A 157 4.43 25.21 9.82
C SER A 157 4.80 24.25 8.68
N THR A 158 5.65 24.70 7.77
CA THR A 158 6.22 23.86 6.69
C THR A 158 6.91 22.61 7.23
N THR A 159 7.55 22.70 8.40
CA THR A 159 8.14 21.55 9.10
C THR A 159 7.09 20.53 9.55
N ALA A 160 5.94 20.98 10.03
CA ALA A 160 4.83 20.09 10.38
C ALA A 160 4.19 19.47 9.13
N ILE A 161 4.10 20.22 8.02
CA ILE A 161 3.71 19.70 6.71
C ILE A 161 4.67 18.59 6.26
N ASP A 162 5.99 18.79 6.36
CA ASP A 162 6.97 17.78 5.98
C ASP A 162 6.84 16.50 6.82
N LYS A 163 6.64 16.62 8.14
CA LYS A 163 6.36 15.47 9.02
C LYS A 163 5.09 14.73 8.61
N ASN A 164 4.01 15.45 8.29
CA ASN A 164 2.76 14.84 7.84
C ASN A 164 2.91 14.18 6.47
N ILE A 165 3.62 14.80 5.52
CA ILE A 165 3.94 14.18 4.22
C ILE A 165 4.74 12.91 4.42
N MET A 166 5.76 12.92 5.28
CA MET A 166 6.53 11.72 5.60
C MET A 166 5.64 10.61 6.19
N HIS A 167 4.74 10.97 7.10
CA HIS A 167 3.80 10.02 7.69
C HIS A 167 2.83 9.43 6.67
N LEU A 168 2.26 10.28 5.80
CA LEU A 168 1.35 9.86 4.73
C LEU A 168 2.06 9.02 3.66
N LYS A 169 3.32 9.34 3.34
CA LYS A 169 4.19 8.50 2.51
C LYS A 169 4.45 7.14 3.16
N LYS A 170 4.75 7.11 4.45
CA LYS A 170 4.98 5.88 5.22
C LYS A 170 3.73 5.00 5.30
N LYS A 171 2.55 5.61 5.33
CA LYS A 171 1.25 4.92 5.25
C LYS A 171 0.82 4.57 3.82
N SER A 172 1.66 4.83 2.81
CA SER A 172 1.36 4.60 1.39
C SER A 172 0.09 5.30 0.88
N LEU A 173 -0.29 6.42 1.50
CA LEU A 173 -1.46 7.23 1.11
C LEU A 173 -1.08 8.37 0.17
N LEU A 174 0.21 8.70 0.08
CA LEU A 174 0.71 9.84 -0.66
C LEU A 174 2.07 9.55 -1.31
N ARG A 175 2.27 9.93 -2.57
CA ARG A 175 3.56 9.89 -3.26
C ARG A 175 3.78 11.14 -4.10
N ARG A 176 5.05 11.55 -4.28
CA ARG A 176 5.43 12.59 -5.26
C ARG A 176 5.87 11.91 -6.55
N ILE A 177 5.34 12.33 -7.69
CA ILE A 177 5.70 11.86 -9.02
C ILE A 177 6.40 13.00 -9.78
N GLY A 178 7.58 12.73 -10.31
CA GLY A 178 8.39 13.72 -11.04
C GLY A 178 9.41 14.47 -10.17
N PRO A 179 10.19 15.38 -10.77
CA PRO A 179 11.28 16.10 -10.11
C PRO A 179 10.78 17.08 -9.05
N ASP A 180 11.67 17.48 -8.13
CA ASP A 180 11.34 18.43 -7.03
C ASP A 180 10.70 19.73 -7.54
N LYS A 181 11.15 20.19 -8.72
CA LYS A 181 10.58 21.30 -9.47
C LYS A 181 9.78 20.75 -10.66
N GLY A 182 8.45 20.71 -10.53
CA GLY A 182 7.53 20.30 -11.60
C GLY A 182 6.86 18.94 -11.42
N GLY A 183 7.18 18.19 -10.36
CA GLY A 183 6.44 16.98 -9.99
C GLY A 183 5.11 17.28 -9.31
N HIS A 184 4.19 16.32 -9.30
CA HIS A 184 2.86 16.42 -8.69
C HIS A 184 2.66 15.35 -7.60
N TRP A 185 1.69 15.58 -6.71
CA TRP A 185 1.27 14.66 -5.67
C TRP A 185 0.24 13.67 -6.21
N LEU A 186 0.46 12.40 -5.91
CA LEU A 186 -0.48 11.31 -6.14
C LEU A 186 -1.02 10.85 -4.79
N VAL A 187 -2.33 10.97 -4.62
CA VAL A 187 -3.06 10.48 -3.44
C VAL A 187 -3.69 9.13 -3.79
N TYR A 188 -3.41 8.10 -3.00
CA TYR A 188 -4.00 6.78 -3.20
C TYR A 188 -5.35 6.71 -2.49
N GLN A 189 -6.42 6.43 -3.23
CA GLN A 189 -7.73 6.13 -2.63
C GLN A 189 -7.80 4.63 -2.34
N SER A 190 -8.15 4.25 -1.11
CA SER A 190 -8.57 2.87 -0.83
C SER A 190 -9.97 2.69 -1.37
N THR A 191 -10.08 2.18 -2.60
CA THR A 191 -11.35 1.70 -3.13
C THR A 191 -11.82 0.54 -2.26
N SER A 192 -12.99 0.72 -1.63
CA SER A 192 -13.67 -0.32 -0.84
C SER A 192 -14.25 -1.40 -1.74
#